data_AF-A0A7S2H8N0-F1
#
_entry.id   AF-A0A7S2H8N0-F1
#
_cell.length_a   1.000
_cell.length_b   1.000
_cell.length_c   1.000
_cell.angle_alpha   90.00
_cell.angle_beta   90.00
_cell.angle_gamma   90.00
#
_symmetry.space_group_name_H-M   'P 1'
#
loop_
_entity.id
_entity.type
_entity.pdbx_description
1 polymer ?
#
loop_
_entity_poly.entity_id
_entity_poly.type
_entity_poly.pdbx_seq_one_letter_code
_entity_poly.pdbx_strand_id
1 'polypeptide(L)'
;MDLMEAAVYAWLLGTLVGFVFFLWIRIANNKLDHHSSMVQVALTISCAYASFLIAEGLLHISGVLSTVAASLVLAHRMWPEVVSRDTMHTIWHMFEFLGNNIIFFLAGALTGEIMLRTPFMDYIHLFSIYMALMVIRTVFILISRPALRLLSTEWQPVPVADALVISFGGLRGAVGLALAIQVSISGAGGEVSQDDADRVLFYVGGVALLTLAVNATLCPSLVRLLGVAQTPEVKVRLMCLLHKQLRGQLSKFPCSGEALRAIEGMLLDVQEHHCGGQRASAAISLHDAGLQRHRVSRMFKSFHKPAADISAGLDLAEALELAAERLRQAPERQQAFMRRHLS
;
A
#
# COMPACT_ATOMS: atom_id res chain seq x y z
N MET A 1 -28.56 10.41 22.76
CA MET A 1 -27.35 10.84 22.03
C MET A 1 -27.63 10.73 20.57
N ASP A 2 -27.36 11.78 19.81
CA ASP A 2 -27.37 11.68 18.37
C ASP A 2 -26.24 10.76 17.91
N LEU A 3 -26.44 10.03 16.81
CA LEU A 3 -25.47 9.07 16.27
C LEU A 3 -24.08 9.71 16.07
N MET A 4 -24.06 10.97 15.64
CA MET A 4 -22.84 11.76 15.45
C MET A 4 -22.12 12.03 16.77
N GLU A 5 -22.86 12.35 17.83
CA GLU A 5 -22.29 12.60 19.16
C GLU A 5 -21.63 11.33 19.70
N ALA A 6 -22.34 10.20 19.62
CA ALA A 6 -21.84 8.90 20.06
C ALA A 6 -20.57 8.48 19.30
N ALA A 7 -20.51 8.74 17.98
CA ALA A 7 -19.33 8.46 17.16
C ALA A 7 -18.12 9.33 17.56
N VAL A 8 -18.35 10.62 17.83
CA VAL A 8 -17.28 11.54 18.26
C VAL A 8 -16.74 11.15 19.63
N TYR A 9 -17.60 10.82 20.59
CA TYR A 9 -17.14 10.35 21.91
C TYR A 9 -16.40 9.01 21.82
N ALA A 10 -16.86 8.07 20.99
CA ALA A 10 -16.17 6.80 20.79
C ALA A 10 -14.75 7.02 20.24
N TRP A 11 -14.61 7.92 19.26
CA TRP A 11 -13.30 8.27 18.71
C TRP A 11 -12.40 8.94 19.75
N LEU A 12 -12.90 9.94 20.48
CA LEU A 12 -12.14 10.63 21.54
C LEU A 12 -11.67 9.66 22.63
N LEU A 13 -12.57 8.81 23.13
CA LEU A 13 -12.24 7.80 24.11
C LEU A 13 -11.16 6.83 23.60
N GLY A 14 -11.32 6.33 22.37
CA GLY A 14 -10.34 5.47 21.73
C GLY A 14 -8.96 6.13 21.63
N THR A 15 -8.90 7.40 21.20
CA THR A 15 -7.63 8.14 21.15
C THR A 15 -6.99 8.30 22.54
N LEU A 16 -7.79 8.55 23.58
CA LEU A 16 -7.30 8.66 24.96
C LEU A 16 -6.73 7.33 25.44
N VAL A 17 -7.46 6.23 25.27
CA VAL A 17 -7.01 4.88 25.65
C VAL A 17 -5.73 4.50 24.90
N GLY A 18 -5.68 4.75 23.58
CA GLY A 18 -4.48 4.52 22.77
C GLY A 18 -3.27 5.33 23.25
N PHE A 19 -3.48 6.56 23.70
CA PHE A 19 -2.41 7.39 24.25
C PHE A 19 -1.90 6.87 25.60
N VAL A 20 -2.80 6.42 26.48
CA VAL A 20 -2.44 5.80 27.77
C VAL A 20 -1.60 4.54 27.55
N PHE A 21 -2.04 3.64 26.66
CA PHE A 21 -1.28 2.43 26.33
C PHE A 21 0.04 2.72 25.63
N PHE A 22 0.11 3.76 24.79
CA PHE A 22 1.37 4.22 24.22
C PHE A 22 2.37 4.67 25.30
N LEU A 23 1.92 5.41 26.32
CA LEU A 23 2.76 5.79 27.45
C LEU A 23 3.23 4.57 28.24
N TRP A 24 2.36 3.58 28.46
CA TRP A 24 2.75 2.31 29.09
C TRP A 24 3.80 1.54 28.28
N ILE A 25 3.64 1.44 26.97
CA ILE A 25 4.62 0.80 26.08
C ILE A 25 5.96 1.53 26.15
N ARG A 26 5.94 2.87 26.20
CA ARG A 26 7.15 3.69 26.31
C ARG A 26 7.86 3.51 27.65
N ILE A 27 7.11 3.42 28.76
CA ILE A 27 7.67 3.17 30.10
C ILE A 27 8.22 1.74 30.22
N ALA A 28 7.51 0.76 29.65
CA ALA A 28 7.92 -0.64 29.63
C ALA A 28 9.08 -0.92 28.64
N ASN A 29 9.53 0.08 27.89
CA ASN A 29 10.58 -0.08 26.90
C ASN A 29 11.96 -0.21 27.56
N ASN A 30 12.39 -1.45 27.83
CA ASN A 30 13.77 -1.74 28.16
C ASN A 30 14.50 -2.32 26.95
N LYS A 31 15.27 -1.49 26.23
CA LYS A 31 16.02 -1.88 25.02
C LYS A 31 17.09 -2.96 25.27
N LEU A 32 17.39 -3.25 26.54
CA LEU A 32 18.41 -4.21 26.95
C LEU A 32 17.87 -5.64 27.09
N ASP A 33 16.55 -5.84 27.13
CA ASP A 33 15.92 -7.15 27.33
C ASP A 33 15.14 -7.62 26.11
N HIS A 34 15.45 -8.82 25.61
CA HIS A 34 14.72 -9.44 24.49
C HIS A 34 13.25 -9.78 24.85
N HIS A 35 12.94 -9.97 26.14
CA HIS A 35 11.57 -10.20 26.63
C HIS A 35 10.65 -8.98 26.43
N SER A 36 11.20 -7.77 26.26
CA SER A 36 10.43 -6.55 26.06
C SER A 36 9.54 -6.60 24.82
N SER A 37 9.96 -7.30 23.76
CA SER A 37 9.19 -7.46 22.52
C SER A 37 7.85 -8.17 22.76
N MET A 38 7.85 -9.26 23.54
CA MET A 38 6.64 -10.01 23.85
C MET A 38 5.67 -9.19 24.72
N VAL A 39 6.20 -8.42 25.68
CA VAL A 39 5.40 -7.52 26.52
C VAL A 39 4.76 -6.41 25.68
N GLN A 40 5.50 -5.81 24.75
CA GLN A 40 4.95 -4.80 23.83
C GLN A 40 3.81 -5.37 22.98
N VAL A 41 3.97 -6.57 22.43
CA VAL A 41 2.90 -7.23 21.67
C VAL A 41 1.67 -7.47 22.56
N ALA A 42 1.86 -8.02 23.75
CA ALA A 42 0.76 -8.25 24.69
C ALA A 42 0.02 -6.95 25.07
N LEU A 43 0.75 -5.83 25.24
CA LEU A 43 0.16 -4.51 25.49
C LEU A 43 -0.66 -4.01 24.30
N THR A 44 -0.23 -4.25 23.06
CA THR A 44 -1.02 -3.85 21.88
C THR A 44 -2.34 -4.62 21.78
N ILE A 45 -2.32 -5.94 22.06
CA ILE A 45 -3.53 -6.76 22.11
C ILE A 45 -4.44 -6.30 23.26
N SER A 46 -3.84 -6.04 24.44
CA SER A 46 -4.57 -5.53 25.60
C SER A 46 -5.22 -4.18 25.31
N CYS A 47 -4.55 -3.27 24.59
CA CYS A 47 -5.12 -2.00 24.18
C CYS A 47 -6.33 -2.17 23.25
N ALA A 48 -6.26 -3.11 22.30
CA ALA A 48 -7.36 -3.36 21.38
C ALA A 48 -8.61 -3.83 22.14
N TYR A 49 -8.47 -4.78 23.06
CA TYR A 49 -9.59 -5.26 23.88
C TYR A 49 -10.05 -4.24 24.93
N ALA A 50 -9.14 -3.53 25.59
CA ALA A 50 -9.49 -2.53 26.58
C ALA A 50 -10.29 -1.36 25.97
N SER A 51 -9.85 -0.84 24.81
CA SER A 51 -10.58 0.22 24.10
C SER A 51 -11.99 -0.20 23.70
N PHE A 52 -12.18 -1.47 23.31
CA PHE A 52 -13.48 -2.04 22.99
C PHE A 52 -14.36 -2.18 24.24
N LEU A 53 -13.85 -2.84 25.29
CA LEU A 53 -14.60 -3.12 26.53
C LEU A 53 -14.97 -1.84 27.29
N ILE A 54 -14.10 -0.83 27.32
CA ILE A 54 -14.40 0.44 27.97
C ILE A 54 -15.50 1.19 27.21
N ALA A 55 -15.42 1.23 25.88
CA ALA A 55 -16.40 1.92 25.06
C ALA A 55 -17.77 1.24 25.10
N GLU A 56 -17.83 -0.06 24.83
CA GLU A 56 -19.11 -0.77 24.69
C GLU A 56 -19.66 -1.23 26.05
N GLY A 57 -18.79 -1.70 26.94
CA GLY A 57 -19.19 -2.25 28.24
C GLY A 57 -19.53 -1.22 29.29
N LEU A 58 -18.81 -0.09 29.37
CA LEU A 58 -19.07 0.95 30.38
C LEU A 58 -19.93 2.11 29.86
N LEU A 59 -19.73 2.51 28.60
CA LEU A 59 -20.31 3.73 28.07
C LEU A 59 -21.39 3.48 27.01
N HIS A 60 -21.62 2.22 26.61
CA HIS A 60 -22.59 1.82 25.59
C HIS A 60 -22.45 2.61 24.27
N ILE A 61 -21.22 3.00 23.92
CA ILE A 61 -20.87 3.62 22.64
C ILE A 61 -20.14 2.61 21.74
N SER A 62 -19.90 2.96 20.48
CA SER A 62 -19.30 2.04 19.50
C SER A 62 -17.89 1.58 19.91
N GLY A 63 -17.78 0.33 20.34
CA GLY A 63 -16.51 -0.31 20.69
C GLY A 63 -15.55 -0.37 19.51
N VAL A 64 -16.05 -0.76 18.34
CA VAL A 64 -15.24 -0.89 17.12
C VAL A 64 -14.60 0.44 16.71
N LEU A 65 -15.35 1.55 16.73
CA LEU A 65 -14.80 2.87 16.40
C LEU A 65 -13.74 3.32 17.40
N SER A 66 -13.96 3.08 18.69
CA SER A 66 -12.98 3.35 19.77
C SER A 66 -11.69 2.56 19.55
N THR A 67 -11.79 1.26 19.23
CA THR A 67 -10.63 0.42 18.94
C THR A 67 -9.84 0.90 17.73
N VAL A 68 -10.51 1.28 16.64
CA VAL A 68 -9.84 1.84 15.46
C VAL A 68 -9.11 3.14 15.80
N ALA A 69 -9.72 4.02 16.59
CA ALA A 69 -9.09 5.26 17.02
C ALA A 69 -7.85 5.01 17.90
N ALA A 70 -7.94 4.06 18.86
CA ALA A 70 -6.81 3.64 19.69
C ALA A 70 -5.67 3.05 18.84
N SER A 71 -6.00 2.15 17.92
CA SER A 71 -5.04 1.54 16.99
C SER A 71 -4.37 2.56 16.08
N LEU A 72 -5.07 3.62 15.66
CA LEU A 72 -4.49 4.70 14.84
C LEU A 72 -3.44 5.49 15.63
N VAL A 73 -3.71 5.79 16.91
CA VAL A 73 -2.74 6.47 17.79
C VAL A 73 -1.49 5.61 17.97
N LEU A 74 -1.66 4.31 18.23
CA LEU A 74 -0.56 3.35 18.31
C LEU A 74 0.19 3.28 16.97
N ALA A 75 -0.49 3.08 15.86
CA ALA A 75 0.15 2.96 14.54
C ALA A 75 0.96 4.20 14.15
N HIS A 76 0.56 5.41 14.58
CA HIS A 76 1.32 6.62 14.29
C HIS A 76 2.52 6.82 15.22
N ARG A 77 2.36 6.56 16.53
CA ARG A 77 3.35 6.93 17.56
C ARG A 77 4.26 5.79 18.01
N MET A 78 3.89 4.54 17.78
CA MET A 78 4.56 3.37 18.35
C MET A 78 5.90 3.04 17.67
N TRP A 79 6.07 3.31 16.37
CA TRP A 79 7.23 2.87 15.58
C TRP A 79 8.63 3.21 16.14
N PRO A 80 8.88 4.38 16.77
CA PRO A 80 10.17 4.67 17.38
C PRO A 80 10.48 3.83 18.63
N GLU A 81 9.46 3.31 19.30
CA GLU A 81 9.57 2.63 20.59
C GLU A 81 9.55 1.09 20.48
N VAL A 82 9.13 0.54 19.32
CA VAL A 82 9.08 -0.92 19.10
C VAL A 82 10.49 -1.51 19.06
N VAL A 83 10.72 -2.53 19.90
CA VAL A 83 12.01 -3.23 19.99
C VAL A 83 12.23 -4.16 18.80
N SER A 84 11.21 -4.95 18.40
CA SER A 84 11.24 -5.80 17.20
C SER A 84 10.02 -5.57 16.32
N ARG A 85 10.22 -4.89 15.19
CA ARG A 85 9.14 -4.58 14.23
C ARG A 85 8.64 -5.83 13.52
N ASP A 86 9.55 -6.72 13.15
CA ASP A 86 9.21 -7.93 12.40
C ASP A 86 8.35 -8.89 13.22
N THR A 87 8.65 -9.05 14.51
CA THR A 87 7.85 -9.88 15.43
C THR A 87 6.43 -9.32 15.57
N MET A 88 6.30 -8.01 15.81
CA MET A 88 5.02 -7.34 15.93
C MET A 88 4.18 -7.50 14.66
N HIS A 89 4.78 -7.21 13.49
CA HIS A 89 4.10 -7.39 12.20
C HIS A 89 3.67 -8.82 11.97
N THR A 90 4.54 -9.80 12.23
CA THR A 90 4.24 -11.22 12.01
C THR A 90 3.06 -11.67 12.86
N ILE A 91 3.02 -11.27 14.13
CA ILE A 91 1.92 -11.62 15.04
C ILE A 91 0.61 -10.96 14.59
N TRP A 92 0.62 -9.67 14.27
CA TRP A 92 -0.59 -8.99 13.79
C TRP A 92 -1.07 -9.51 12.43
N HIS A 93 -0.16 -9.88 11.52
CA HIS A 93 -0.52 -10.55 10.27
C HIS A 93 -1.15 -11.92 10.51
N MET A 94 -0.69 -12.67 11.52
CA MET A 94 -1.32 -13.94 11.90
C MET A 94 -2.76 -13.70 12.39
N PHE A 95 -2.99 -12.68 13.23
CA PHE A 95 -4.35 -12.31 13.67
C PHE A 95 -5.25 -11.83 12.53
N GLU A 96 -4.71 -11.00 11.62
CA GLU A 96 -5.43 -10.56 10.41
C GLU A 96 -5.85 -11.77 9.56
N PHE A 97 -4.92 -12.69 9.31
CA PHE A 97 -5.19 -13.90 8.54
C PHE A 97 -6.24 -14.78 9.22
N LEU A 98 -6.10 -15.03 10.53
CA LEU A 98 -7.03 -15.84 11.29
C LEU A 98 -8.44 -15.23 11.32
N GLY A 99 -8.55 -13.92 11.61
CA GLY A 99 -9.82 -13.21 11.65
C GLY A 99 -10.53 -13.19 10.30
N ASN A 100 -9.80 -12.94 9.22
CA ASN A 100 -10.35 -13.03 7.87
C ASN A 100 -10.87 -14.43 7.56
N ASN A 101 -10.09 -15.48 7.85
CA ASN A 101 -10.53 -16.86 7.60
C ASN A 101 -11.79 -17.23 8.37
N ILE A 102 -11.88 -16.85 9.65
CA ILE A 102 -13.07 -17.13 10.47
C ILE A 102 -14.30 -16.41 9.91
N ILE A 103 -14.19 -15.11 9.61
CA ILE A 103 -15.31 -14.33 9.07
C ILE A 103 -15.76 -14.87 7.71
N PHE A 104 -14.83 -15.16 6.79
CA PHE A 104 -15.19 -15.71 5.48
C PHE A 104 -15.75 -17.13 5.56
N PHE A 105 -15.21 -17.98 6.44
CA PHE A 105 -15.73 -19.33 6.65
C PHE A 105 -17.15 -19.28 7.21
N LEU A 106 -17.39 -18.49 8.26
CA LEU A 106 -18.70 -18.35 8.88
C LEU A 106 -19.72 -17.74 7.91
N ALA A 107 -19.33 -16.68 7.21
CA ALA A 107 -20.19 -16.06 6.21
C ALA A 107 -20.53 -17.01 5.05
N GLY A 108 -19.55 -17.75 4.55
CA GLY A 108 -19.76 -18.73 3.48
C GLY A 108 -20.73 -19.84 3.91
N ALA A 109 -20.60 -20.33 5.15
CA ALA A 109 -21.51 -21.33 5.69
C ALA A 109 -22.95 -20.80 5.81
N LEU A 110 -23.14 -19.62 6.41
CA LEU A 110 -24.46 -19.03 6.62
C LEU A 110 -25.13 -18.61 5.31
N THR A 111 -24.40 -17.88 4.44
CA THR A 111 -24.91 -17.50 3.12
C THR A 111 -25.21 -18.72 2.25
N GLY A 112 -24.39 -19.78 2.34
CA GLY A 112 -24.59 -21.02 1.59
C GLY A 112 -25.89 -21.74 1.95
N GLU A 113 -26.27 -21.77 3.22
CA GLU A 113 -27.55 -22.34 3.66
C GLU A 113 -28.74 -21.54 3.12
N ILE A 114 -28.68 -20.21 3.23
CA ILE A 114 -29.76 -19.31 2.78
C ILE A 114 -29.94 -19.44 1.26
N MET A 115 -28.83 -19.49 0.52
CA MET A 115 -28.82 -19.57 -0.94
C MET A 115 -29.63 -20.76 -1.51
N LEU A 116 -29.69 -21.89 -0.80
CA LEU A 116 -30.45 -23.07 -1.21
C LEU A 116 -31.98 -22.89 -1.09
N ARG A 117 -32.43 -21.98 -0.22
CA ARG A 117 -33.86 -21.72 0.05
C ARG A 117 -34.38 -20.52 -0.75
N THR A 118 -33.47 -19.72 -1.31
CA THR A 118 -33.77 -18.46 -1.99
C THR A 118 -34.29 -18.67 -3.42
N PRO A 119 -35.37 -17.97 -3.84
CA PRO A 119 -35.88 -18.05 -5.20
C PRO A 119 -34.93 -17.44 -6.24
N PHE A 120 -34.99 -17.92 -7.48
CA PHE A 120 -34.16 -17.43 -8.60
C PHE A 120 -34.22 -15.92 -8.83
N MET A 121 -35.35 -15.26 -8.48
CA MET A 121 -35.53 -13.83 -8.68
C MET A 121 -34.56 -12.99 -7.82
N ASP A 122 -34.19 -13.48 -6.64
CA ASP A 122 -33.28 -12.76 -5.74
C ASP A 122 -31.83 -12.79 -6.26
N TYR A 123 -31.47 -13.77 -7.08
CA TYR A 123 -30.16 -13.80 -7.76
C TYR A 123 -30.04 -12.70 -8.82
N ILE A 124 -31.13 -12.35 -9.49
CA ILE A 124 -31.16 -11.23 -10.45
C ILE A 124 -30.98 -9.91 -9.69
N HIS A 125 -31.67 -9.76 -8.56
CA HIS A 125 -31.49 -8.60 -7.68
C HIS A 125 -30.06 -8.53 -7.14
N LEU A 126 -29.47 -9.65 -6.73
CA LEU A 126 -28.08 -9.73 -6.29
C LEU A 126 -27.12 -9.23 -7.37
N PHE A 127 -27.28 -9.69 -8.61
CA PHE A 127 -26.42 -9.25 -9.71
C PHE A 127 -26.62 -7.76 -10.04
N SER A 128 -27.86 -7.27 -9.97
CA SER A 128 -28.16 -5.85 -10.14
C SER A 128 -27.50 -4.99 -9.06
N ILE A 129 -27.62 -5.39 -7.79
CA ILE A 129 -26.98 -4.73 -6.65
C ILE A 129 -25.47 -4.73 -6.81
N TYR A 130 -24.88 -5.85 -7.22
CA TYR A 130 -23.44 -5.94 -7.50
C TYR A 130 -22.99 -4.92 -8.57
N MET A 131 -23.71 -4.83 -9.69
CA MET A 131 -23.40 -3.86 -10.74
C MET A 131 -23.57 -2.42 -10.27
N ALA A 132 -24.65 -2.12 -9.54
CA ALA A 132 -24.89 -0.81 -8.96
C ALA A 132 -23.76 -0.42 -7.99
N LEU A 133 -23.34 -1.32 -7.10
CA LEU A 133 -22.24 -1.07 -6.16
C LEU A 133 -20.91 -0.84 -6.86
N MET A 134 -20.62 -1.56 -7.95
CA MET A 134 -19.42 -1.32 -8.75
C MET A 134 -19.42 0.05 -9.42
N VAL A 135 -20.56 0.48 -9.96
CA VAL A 135 -20.72 1.82 -10.56
C VAL A 135 -20.58 2.89 -9.48
N ILE A 136 -21.30 2.77 -8.36
CA ILE A 136 -21.24 3.73 -7.25
C ILE A 136 -19.82 3.85 -6.73
N ARG A 137 -19.11 2.72 -6.53
CA ARG A 137 -17.71 2.72 -6.09
C ARG A 137 -16.80 3.45 -7.06
N THR A 138 -16.92 3.17 -8.35
CA THR A 138 -16.10 3.81 -9.39
C THR A 138 -16.38 5.30 -9.46
N VAL A 139 -17.66 5.70 -9.45
CA VAL A 139 -18.07 7.11 -9.48
C VAL A 139 -17.58 7.83 -8.22
N PHE A 140 -17.73 7.23 -7.04
CA PHE A 140 -17.27 7.82 -5.78
C PHE A 140 -15.76 8.07 -5.78
N ILE A 141 -14.98 7.09 -6.25
CA ILE A 141 -13.51 7.24 -6.39
C ILE A 141 -13.17 8.30 -7.43
N LEU A 142 -13.90 8.37 -8.55
CA LEU A 142 -13.67 9.40 -9.57
C LEU A 142 -14.00 10.82 -9.07
N ILE A 143 -15.05 10.97 -8.27
CA ILE A 143 -15.46 12.24 -7.65
C ILE A 143 -14.50 12.65 -6.53
N SER A 144 -13.89 11.69 -5.82
CA SER A 144 -12.90 12.00 -4.78
C SER A 144 -11.52 12.40 -5.32
N ARG A 145 -11.25 12.21 -6.62
CA ARG A 145 -10.00 12.63 -7.29
C ARG A 145 -9.63 14.10 -7.09
N PRO A 146 -10.51 15.10 -7.25
CA PRO A 146 -10.19 16.49 -6.93
C PRO A 146 -9.74 16.68 -5.46
N ALA A 147 -10.37 15.99 -4.51
CA ALA A 147 -9.94 16.04 -3.10
C ALA A 147 -8.56 15.39 -2.90
N LEU A 148 -8.30 14.27 -3.58
CA LEU A 148 -7.00 13.60 -3.56
C LEU A 148 -5.88 14.47 -4.18
N ARG A 149 -6.19 15.26 -5.21
CA ARG A 149 -5.25 16.22 -5.79
C ARG A 149 -4.90 17.34 -4.82
N LEU A 150 -5.86 17.81 -4.04
CA LEU A 150 -5.65 18.86 -3.04
C LEU A 150 -4.81 18.38 -1.85
N LEU A 151 -4.95 17.11 -1.47
CA LEU A 151 -4.21 16.51 -0.36
C LEU A 151 -2.81 15.98 -0.74
N SER A 152 -2.52 15.86 -2.05
CA SER A 152 -1.24 15.35 -2.54
C SER A 152 -0.14 16.40 -2.39
N THR A 153 0.90 16.08 -1.62
CA THR A 153 2.08 16.93 -1.38
C THR A 153 2.78 17.36 -2.67
N GLU A 154 2.65 16.60 -3.75
CA GLU A 154 3.30 16.88 -5.05
C GLU A 154 2.36 17.42 -6.13
N TRP A 155 1.08 17.69 -5.83
CA TRP A 155 0.07 18.22 -6.76
C TRP A 155 -0.06 17.45 -8.09
N GLN A 156 0.41 16.19 -8.14
CA GLN A 156 0.35 15.39 -9.36
C GLN A 156 -1.08 14.88 -9.60
N PRO A 157 -1.62 15.00 -10.83
CA PRO A 157 -2.95 14.50 -11.13
C PRO A 157 -2.94 12.97 -11.16
N VAL A 158 -3.66 12.34 -10.21
CA VAL A 158 -3.90 10.89 -10.22
C VAL A 158 -4.56 10.51 -11.56
N PRO A 159 -3.95 9.65 -12.40
CA PRO A 159 -4.51 9.27 -13.68
C PRO A 159 -5.79 8.45 -13.49
N VAL A 160 -6.67 8.46 -14.50
CA VAL A 160 -7.91 7.68 -14.46
C VAL A 160 -7.65 6.18 -14.36
N ALA A 161 -6.52 5.72 -14.88
CA ALA A 161 -6.06 4.35 -14.81
C ALA A 161 -5.88 3.89 -13.36
N ASP A 162 -5.18 4.68 -12.54
CA ASP A 162 -4.95 4.36 -11.12
C ASP A 162 -6.26 4.37 -10.33
N ALA A 163 -7.13 5.35 -10.58
CA ALA A 163 -8.44 5.41 -9.94
C ALA A 163 -9.32 4.19 -10.27
N LEU A 164 -9.24 3.69 -11.50
CA LEU A 164 -9.94 2.49 -11.93
C LEU A 164 -9.33 1.26 -11.25
N VAL A 165 -8.01 1.12 -11.21
CA VAL A 165 -7.33 0.03 -10.48
C VAL A 165 -7.72 0.03 -8.99
N ILE A 166 -7.77 1.20 -8.35
CA ILE A 166 -8.19 1.33 -6.94
C ILE A 166 -9.66 0.89 -6.76
N SER A 167 -10.53 1.20 -7.72
CA SER A 167 -11.96 0.80 -7.69
C SER A 167 -12.13 -0.73 -7.75
N PHE A 168 -11.27 -1.41 -8.49
CA PHE A 168 -11.25 -2.88 -8.59
C PHE A 168 -10.47 -3.55 -7.44
N GLY A 169 -9.55 -2.84 -6.77
CA GLY A 169 -8.70 -3.36 -5.69
C GLY A 169 -9.38 -3.48 -4.31
N GLY A 170 -10.54 -2.82 -4.11
CA GLY A 170 -11.32 -2.89 -2.87
C GLY A 170 -12.05 -4.22 -2.67
N LEU A 171 -11.31 -5.31 -2.49
CA LEU A 171 -11.82 -6.68 -2.51
C LEU A 171 -12.31 -7.21 -1.15
N ARG A 172 -11.95 -6.56 -0.05
CA ARG A 172 -12.19 -7.09 1.31
C ARG A 172 -13.29 -6.31 2.03
N GLY A 173 -14.48 -6.89 2.05
CA GLY A 173 -15.68 -6.39 2.76
C GLY A 173 -15.95 -7.06 4.10
N ALA A 174 -14.93 -7.61 4.77
CA ALA A 174 -15.09 -8.44 5.98
C ALA A 174 -15.89 -7.74 7.09
N VAL A 175 -15.71 -6.42 7.27
CA VAL A 175 -16.49 -5.64 8.24
C VAL A 175 -17.98 -5.62 7.90
N GLY A 176 -18.33 -5.40 6.62
CA GLY A 176 -19.72 -5.44 6.17
C GLY A 176 -20.34 -6.82 6.32
N LEU A 177 -19.54 -7.86 6.10
CA LEU A 177 -19.96 -9.25 6.27
C LEU A 177 -20.22 -9.61 7.73
N ALA A 178 -19.34 -9.16 8.64
CA ALA A 178 -19.54 -9.32 10.09
C ALA A 178 -20.81 -8.61 10.57
N LEU A 179 -21.07 -7.38 10.08
CA LEU A 179 -22.30 -6.66 10.38
C LEU A 179 -23.55 -7.39 9.84
N ALA A 180 -23.48 -7.94 8.62
CA ALA A 180 -24.60 -8.70 8.05
C ALA A 180 -24.90 -9.97 8.86
N ILE A 181 -23.86 -10.69 9.32
CA ILE A 181 -24.01 -11.85 10.21
C ILE A 181 -24.64 -11.41 11.53
N GLN A 182 -24.17 -10.31 12.13
CA GLN A 182 -24.73 -9.79 13.37
C GLN A 182 -26.23 -9.45 13.21
N VAL A 183 -26.62 -8.82 12.10
CA VAL A 183 -28.02 -8.49 11.81
C VAL A 183 -28.87 -9.76 11.63
N SER A 184 -28.39 -10.76 10.90
CA SER A 184 -29.09 -12.06 10.75
C SER A 184 -29.29 -12.78 12.08
N ILE A 185 -28.29 -12.78 12.96
CA ILE A 185 -28.39 -13.46 14.26
C ILE A 185 -29.25 -12.69 15.28
N SER A 186 -29.10 -11.37 15.35
CA SER A 186 -29.76 -10.54 16.37
C SER A 186 -31.11 -9.96 15.94
N GLY A 187 -31.51 -10.16 14.68
CA GLY A 187 -32.75 -9.60 14.12
C GLY A 187 -32.81 -8.08 14.22
N ALA A 188 -31.65 -7.40 14.23
CA ALA A 188 -31.52 -5.96 14.51
C ALA A 188 -32.24 -5.51 15.80
N GLY A 189 -32.17 -6.32 16.87
CA GLY A 189 -32.87 -6.02 18.13
C GLY A 189 -34.35 -6.39 18.13
N GLY A 190 -34.79 -7.22 17.19
CA GLY A 190 -36.17 -7.70 17.07
C GLY A 190 -37.09 -6.81 16.23
N GLU A 191 -36.56 -5.75 15.61
CA GLU A 191 -37.33 -4.83 14.77
C GLU A 191 -37.52 -5.35 13.33
N VAL A 192 -36.71 -6.32 12.89
CA VAL A 192 -36.70 -6.84 11.53
C VAL A 192 -37.12 -8.31 11.50
N SER A 193 -37.96 -8.68 10.51
CA SER A 193 -38.32 -10.08 10.28
C SER A 193 -37.07 -10.91 9.98
N GLN A 194 -37.03 -12.14 10.48
CA GLN A 194 -35.89 -13.04 10.27
C GLN A 194 -35.61 -13.29 8.78
N ASP A 195 -36.67 -13.34 7.95
CA ASP A 195 -36.55 -13.49 6.51
C ASP A 195 -35.83 -12.31 5.83
N ASP A 196 -36.04 -11.08 6.33
CA ASP A 196 -35.40 -9.89 5.77
C ASP A 196 -33.95 -9.76 6.24
N ALA A 197 -33.65 -10.17 7.47
CA ALA A 197 -32.29 -10.23 7.98
C ALA A 197 -31.45 -11.26 7.20
N ASP A 198 -32.04 -12.42 6.86
CA ASP A 198 -31.40 -13.44 6.04
C ASP A 198 -31.23 -12.99 4.58
N ARG A 199 -32.17 -12.22 4.02
CA ARG A 199 -32.01 -11.57 2.71
C ARG A 199 -30.84 -10.58 2.70
N VAL A 200 -30.68 -9.77 3.75
CA VAL A 200 -29.53 -8.86 3.86
C VAL A 200 -28.23 -9.65 3.88
N LEU A 201 -28.16 -10.74 4.64
CA LEU A 201 -26.99 -11.62 4.67
C LEU A 201 -26.73 -12.27 3.31
N PHE A 202 -27.77 -12.69 2.59
CA PHE A 202 -27.67 -13.20 1.23
C PHE A 202 -27.10 -12.17 0.25
N TYR A 203 -27.59 -10.93 0.27
CA TYR A 203 -27.08 -9.88 -0.61
C TYR A 203 -25.64 -9.48 -0.29
N VAL A 204 -25.31 -9.28 1.00
CA VAL A 204 -23.95 -8.88 1.41
C VAL A 204 -22.95 -10.01 1.14
N GLY A 205 -23.28 -11.25 1.52
CA GLY A 205 -22.45 -12.42 1.27
C GLY A 205 -22.27 -12.71 -0.23
N GLY A 206 -23.36 -12.63 -1.01
CA GLY A 206 -23.32 -12.80 -2.45
C GLY A 206 -22.49 -11.72 -3.16
N VAL A 207 -22.62 -10.45 -2.77
CA VAL A 207 -21.80 -9.36 -3.32
C VAL A 207 -20.32 -9.56 -2.98
N ALA A 208 -20.00 -10.00 -1.76
CA ALA A 208 -18.64 -10.33 -1.36
C ALA A 208 -18.09 -11.48 -2.22
N LEU A 209 -18.86 -12.56 -2.41
CA LEU A 209 -18.51 -13.68 -3.28
C LEU A 209 -18.23 -13.23 -4.71
N LEU A 210 -19.14 -12.47 -5.33
CA LEU A 210 -18.99 -11.97 -6.70
C LEU A 210 -17.78 -11.05 -6.81
N THR A 211 -17.54 -10.18 -5.83
CA THR A 211 -16.38 -9.29 -5.82
C THR A 211 -15.08 -10.08 -5.73
N LEU A 212 -15.00 -11.13 -4.90
CA LEU A 212 -13.82 -11.99 -4.84
C LEU A 212 -13.65 -12.80 -6.14
N ALA A 213 -14.71 -13.39 -6.67
CA ALA A 213 -14.63 -14.25 -7.84
C ALA A 213 -14.31 -13.47 -9.13
N VAL A 214 -14.97 -12.31 -9.33
CA VAL A 214 -14.87 -11.51 -10.56
C VAL A 214 -13.78 -10.44 -10.45
N ASN A 215 -13.80 -9.61 -9.42
CA ASN A 215 -12.82 -8.51 -9.36
C ASN A 215 -11.43 -8.98 -8.98
N ALA A 216 -11.29 -9.96 -8.08
CA ALA A 216 -9.96 -10.42 -7.69
C ALA A 216 -9.24 -11.12 -8.85
N THR A 217 -9.98 -11.84 -9.70
CA THR A 217 -9.41 -12.48 -10.91
C THR A 217 -9.13 -11.48 -12.02
N LEU A 218 -9.94 -10.43 -12.16
CA LEU A 218 -9.76 -9.41 -13.19
C LEU A 218 -8.68 -8.38 -12.85
N CYS A 219 -8.46 -8.09 -11.56
CA CYS A 219 -7.53 -7.05 -11.10
C CYS A 219 -6.08 -7.23 -11.62
N PRO A 220 -5.45 -8.42 -11.56
CA PRO A 220 -4.09 -8.62 -12.10
C PRO A 220 -4.00 -8.40 -13.62
N SER A 221 -5.07 -8.71 -14.36
CA SER A 221 -5.14 -8.49 -15.81
C SER A 221 -5.31 -7.01 -16.12
N LEU A 222 -6.15 -6.32 -15.35
CA LEU A 222 -6.39 -4.88 -15.47
C LEU A 222 -5.14 -4.05 -15.17
N VAL A 223 -4.41 -4.39 -14.12
CA VAL A 223 -3.14 -3.74 -13.75
C VAL A 223 -2.09 -3.91 -14.84
N ARG A 224 -2.02 -5.09 -15.48
CA ARG A 224 -1.12 -5.34 -16.61
C ARG A 224 -1.53 -4.54 -17.85
N LEU A 225 -2.82 -4.47 -18.16
CA LEU A 225 -3.35 -3.71 -19.29
C LEU A 225 -3.10 -2.20 -19.16
N LEU A 226 -3.31 -1.65 -17.96
CA LEU A 226 -3.14 -0.22 -17.70
C LEU A 226 -1.67 0.19 -17.44
N GLY A 227 -0.76 -0.77 -17.26
CA GLY A 227 0.67 -0.50 -17.09
C GLY A 227 1.04 0.21 -15.78
N VAL A 228 0.13 0.28 -14.80
CA VAL A 228 0.30 1.01 -13.52
C VAL A 228 1.33 0.35 -12.60
N ALA A 229 1.58 -0.95 -12.76
CA ALA A 229 2.59 -1.69 -12.01
C ALA A 229 4.03 -1.51 -12.53
N GLN A 230 4.27 -0.56 -13.43
CA GLN A 230 5.64 -0.20 -13.78
C GLN A 230 6.25 0.55 -12.60
N THR A 231 7.20 -0.10 -11.92
CA THR A 231 8.08 0.57 -10.95
C THR A 231 8.57 1.87 -11.58
N PRO A 232 8.55 2.99 -10.83
CA PRO A 232 8.95 4.27 -11.39
C PRO A 232 10.32 4.08 -12.01
N GLU A 233 10.43 4.31 -13.33
CA GLU A 233 11.67 4.07 -14.08
C GLU A 233 12.87 4.72 -13.39
N VAL A 234 12.61 5.80 -12.66
CA VAL A 234 13.56 6.52 -11.80
C VAL A 234 14.16 5.64 -10.69
N LYS A 235 13.38 4.81 -9.99
CA LYS A 235 13.90 3.92 -8.93
C LYS A 235 14.78 2.82 -9.52
N VAL A 236 14.41 2.27 -10.67
CA VAL A 236 15.21 1.27 -11.40
C VAL A 236 16.50 1.90 -11.93
N ARG A 237 16.42 3.10 -12.52
CA ARG A 237 17.59 3.86 -12.98
C ARG A 237 18.50 4.24 -11.82
N LEU A 238 17.96 4.70 -10.70
CA LEU A 238 18.72 5.04 -9.50
C LEU A 238 19.42 3.81 -8.91
N MET A 239 18.73 2.68 -8.82
CA MET A 239 19.35 1.41 -8.40
C MET A 239 20.45 0.99 -9.37
N CYS A 240 20.25 1.11 -10.68
CA CYS A 240 21.28 0.80 -11.68
C CYS A 240 22.49 1.75 -11.60
N LEU A 241 22.28 3.04 -11.30
CA LEU A 241 23.35 4.01 -11.09
C LEU A 241 24.14 3.73 -9.81
N LEU A 242 23.44 3.48 -8.70
CA LEU A 242 24.05 3.07 -7.42
C LEU A 242 24.89 1.81 -7.61
N HIS A 243 24.35 0.84 -8.33
CA HIS A 243 25.03 -0.40 -8.66
C HIS A 243 26.30 -0.18 -9.48
N LYS A 244 26.24 0.67 -10.52
CA LYS A 244 27.41 1.06 -11.31
C LYS A 244 28.47 1.78 -10.46
N GLN A 245 28.04 2.66 -9.55
CA GLN A 245 28.96 3.37 -8.64
C GLN A 245 29.60 2.42 -7.62
N LEU A 246 28.83 1.48 -7.05
CA LEU A 246 29.33 0.43 -6.16
C LEU A 246 30.37 -0.45 -6.87
N ARG A 247 30.12 -0.85 -8.12
CA ARG A 247 31.08 -1.60 -8.94
C ARG A 247 32.37 -0.81 -9.20
N GLY A 248 32.26 0.48 -9.53
CA GLY A 248 33.42 1.36 -9.75
C GLY A 248 34.22 1.69 -8.47
N GLN A 249 33.61 1.55 -7.30
CA GLN A 249 34.29 1.65 -5.99
C GLN A 249 34.99 0.32 -5.65
N LEU A 250 34.33 -0.82 -5.87
CA LEU A 250 34.90 -2.14 -5.59
C LEU A 250 36.16 -2.45 -6.41
N SER A 251 36.24 -1.99 -7.66
CA SER A 251 37.42 -2.18 -8.51
C SER A 251 38.67 -1.44 -8.03
N LYS A 252 38.52 -0.48 -7.09
CA LYS A 252 39.63 0.28 -6.49
C LYS A 252 40.21 -0.40 -5.25
N PHE A 253 39.52 -1.38 -4.67
CA PHE A 253 40.02 -2.13 -3.53
C PHE A 253 40.73 -3.41 -4.02
N PRO A 254 41.96 -3.69 -3.55
CA PRO A 254 42.67 -4.94 -3.87
C PRO A 254 42.03 -6.10 -3.09
N CYS A 255 40.90 -6.60 -3.56
CA CYS A 255 40.27 -7.80 -2.99
C CYS A 255 40.80 -9.06 -3.67
N SER A 256 40.89 -10.16 -2.89
CA SER A 256 41.20 -11.50 -3.40
C SER A 256 40.30 -11.81 -4.60
N GLY A 257 40.91 -12.26 -5.71
CA GLY A 257 40.25 -12.35 -7.03
C GLY A 257 39.04 -13.28 -7.10
N GLU A 258 38.79 -14.09 -6.08
CA GLU A 258 37.59 -14.93 -5.95
C GLU A 258 36.42 -14.17 -5.30
N ALA A 259 36.67 -13.36 -4.27
CA ALA A 259 35.64 -12.55 -3.62
C ALA A 259 35.10 -11.46 -4.56
N LEU A 260 35.98 -10.85 -5.37
CA LEU A 260 35.57 -9.86 -6.37
C LEU A 260 34.67 -10.48 -7.44
N ARG A 261 35.00 -11.69 -7.92
CA ARG A 261 34.19 -12.43 -8.89
C ARG A 261 32.84 -12.87 -8.30
N ALA A 262 32.79 -13.27 -7.04
CA ALA A 262 31.55 -13.62 -6.36
C ALA A 262 30.62 -12.40 -6.20
N ILE A 263 31.16 -11.25 -5.79
CA ILE A 263 30.38 -10.02 -5.65
C ILE A 263 29.93 -9.50 -7.03
N GLU A 264 30.79 -9.59 -8.05
CA GLU A 264 30.44 -9.22 -9.42
C GLU A 264 29.34 -10.12 -10.00
N GLY A 265 29.37 -11.43 -9.70
CA GLY A 265 28.30 -12.37 -10.05
C GLY A 265 26.97 -12.04 -9.37
N MET A 266 26.97 -11.82 -8.05
CA MET A 266 25.76 -11.41 -7.32
C MET A 266 25.20 -10.09 -7.83
N LEU A 267 26.07 -9.15 -8.18
CA LEU A 267 25.69 -7.86 -8.74
C LEU A 267 25.05 -8.04 -10.14
N LEU A 268 25.65 -8.86 -11.01
CA LEU A 268 25.10 -9.15 -12.34
C LEU A 268 23.74 -9.84 -12.28
N ASP A 269 23.55 -10.80 -11.38
CA ASP A 269 22.26 -11.50 -11.18
C ASP A 269 21.15 -10.53 -10.76
N VAL A 270 21.46 -9.61 -9.84
CA VAL A 270 20.52 -8.55 -9.42
C VAL A 270 20.20 -7.60 -10.58
N GLN A 271 21.19 -7.28 -11.42
CA GLN A 271 20.98 -6.44 -12.61
C GLN A 271 20.11 -7.14 -13.66
N GLU A 272 20.32 -8.45 -13.92
CA GLU A 272 19.48 -9.20 -14.87
C GLU A 272 18.05 -9.39 -14.36
N HIS A 273 17.86 -9.74 -13.09
CA HIS A 273 16.53 -9.92 -12.53
C HIS A 273 15.70 -8.62 -12.51
N HIS A 274 16.32 -7.46 -12.25
CA HIS A 274 15.59 -6.20 -12.18
C HIS A 274 15.55 -5.40 -13.49
N CYS A 275 16.64 -5.37 -14.27
CA CYS A 275 16.68 -4.63 -15.55
C CYS A 275 16.34 -5.50 -16.77
N GLY A 276 16.59 -6.82 -16.73
CA GLY A 276 16.32 -7.73 -17.85
C GLY A 276 14.82 -7.94 -18.11
N GLY A 277 14.02 -8.02 -17.05
CA GLY A 277 12.56 -8.15 -17.14
C GLY A 277 11.88 -7.01 -17.90
N GLN A 278 12.47 -5.80 -17.89
CA GLN A 278 11.93 -4.65 -18.62
C GLN A 278 12.43 -4.52 -20.06
N ARG A 279 13.57 -5.11 -20.47
CA ARG A 279 13.96 -5.12 -21.90
C ARG A 279 12.96 -5.90 -22.75
N ALA A 280 12.42 -6.99 -22.22
CA ALA A 280 11.33 -7.74 -22.86
C ALA A 280 10.04 -6.92 -22.94
N SER A 281 9.68 -6.19 -21.87
CA SER A 281 8.49 -5.34 -21.83
C SER A 281 8.59 -4.09 -22.71
N ALA A 282 9.79 -3.47 -22.77
CA ALA A 282 10.10 -2.36 -23.67
C ALA A 282 10.10 -2.78 -25.15
N ALA A 283 10.61 -3.98 -25.47
CA ALA A 283 10.53 -4.54 -26.82
C ALA A 283 9.08 -4.80 -27.27
N ILE A 284 8.21 -5.24 -26.36
CA ILE A 284 6.77 -5.39 -26.62
C ILE A 284 6.10 -4.02 -26.86
N SER A 285 6.47 -2.99 -26.08
CA SER A 285 5.97 -1.62 -26.29
C SER A 285 6.48 -0.97 -27.59
N LEU A 286 7.71 -1.31 -28.02
CA LEU A 286 8.31 -0.81 -29.25
C LEU A 286 7.75 -1.50 -30.50
N HIS A 287 7.33 -2.77 -30.39
CA HIS A 287 6.59 -3.47 -31.46
C HIS A 287 5.22 -2.81 -31.69
N ASP A 288 4.52 -2.41 -30.62
CA ASP A 288 3.22 -1.73 -30.70
C ASP A 288 3.34 -0.26 -31.18
N ALA A 289 4.43 0.43 -30.81
CA ALA A 289 4.77 1.75 -31.35
C ALA A 289 5.21 1.70 -32.83
N GLY A 290 5.64 0.53 -33.32
CA GLY A 290 5.98 0.29 -34.73
C GLY A 290 4.78 0.44 -35.68
N LEU A 291 3.57 0.06 -35.24
CA LEU A 291 2.35 0.27 -36.02
C LEU A 291 1.92 1.75 -36.09
N GLN A 292 2.30 2.58 -35.11
CA GLN A 292 1.98 4.01 -35.08
C GLN A 292 2.94 4.87 -35.94
N ARG A 293 4.17 4.39 -36.22
CA ARG A 293 5.15 5.12 -37.06
C ARG A 293 4.65 5.41 -38.48
N HIS A 294 3.74 4.61 -39.02
CA HIS A 294 3.20 4.84 -40.36
C HIS A 294 2.21 6.02 -40.43
N ARG A 295 1.64 6.46 -39.30
CA ARG A 295 0.73 7.63 -39.22
C ARG A 295 1.45 8.94 -38.91
N VAL A 296 2.57 8.91 -38.18
CA VAL A 296 3.29 10.13 -37.75
C VAL A 296 4.38 10.59 -38.74
N SER A 297 4.87 9.69 -39.61
CA SER A 297 5.86 10.00 -40.66
C SER A 297 5.39 11.08 -41.67
N ARG A 298 4.07 11.30 -41.81
CA ARG A 298 3.52 12.37 -42.65
C ARG A 298 3.55 13.77 -42.01
N MET A 299 3.76 13.87 -40.70
CA MET A 299 3.66 15.16 -39.99
C MET A 299 5.03 15.79 -39.68
N PHE A 300 6.12 15.02 -39.70
CA PHE A 300 7.46 15.50 -39.29
C PHE A 300 8.46 15.74 -40.45
N LYS A 301 7.98 15.83 -41.69
CA LYS A 301 8.81 16.14 -42.87
C LYS A 301 9.12 17.65 -43.06
N SER A 302 8.75 18.52 -42.12
CA SER A 302 8.86 19.98 -42.29
C SER A 302 9.97 20.68 -41.49
N PHE A 303 10.88 19.98 -40.80
CA PHE A 303 12.04 20.65 -40.19
C PHE A 303 13.36 19.92 -40.51
N HIS A 304 14.16 20.60 -41.33
CA HIS A 304 15.53 20.33 -41.80
C HIS A 304 16.46 19.84 -40.67
N LYS A 305 17.14 18.67 -40.74
CA LYS A 305 18.43 18.26 -41.40
C LYS A 305 19.74 18.62 -40.60
N PRO A 306 20.87 17.86 -40.77
CA PRO A 306 21.62 17.24 -39.67
C PRO A 306 23.15 17.49 -39.66
N ALA A 307 23.85 17.16 -38.57
CA ALA A 307 25.29 16.80 -38.44
C ALA A 307 25.67 16.84 -36.94
N ALA A 308 26.59 16.07 -36.35
CA ALA A 308 27.42 14.94 -36.73
C ALA A 308 27.98 14.34 -35.42
N ASP A 309 28.39 13.07 -35.45
CA ASP A 309 29.22 12.40 -34.44
C ASP A 309 30.49 13.19 -34.12
N ILE A 310 31.03 13.07 -32.89
CA ILE A 310 32.46 12.85 -32.60
C ILE A 310 32.61 12.40 -31.13
N SER A 311 33.46 11.38 -30.99
CA SER A 311 33.86 10.58 -29.84
C SER A 311 34.86 11.21 -28.86
N ALA A 312 34.91 10.61 -27.66
CA ALA A 312 36.11 10.32 -26.83
C ALA A 312 36.60 11.34 -25.77
N GLY A 313 36.29 11.05 -24.51
CA GLY A 313 37.26 10.40 -23.61
C GLY A 313 38.41 11.19 -22.97
N LEU A 314 38.64 12.46 -23.31
CA LEU A 314 39.80 13.22 -22.80
C LEU A 314 39.48 14.35 -21.79
N ASP A 315 38.22 14.75 -21.63
CA ASP A 315 37.87 16.00 -20.90
C ASP A 315 37.72 15.88 -19.37
N LEU A 316 37.66 14.68 -18.78
CA LEU A 316 37.32 14.56 -17.35
C LEU A 316 38.49 14.89 -16.42
N ALA A 317 39.74 14.64 -16.85
CA ALA A 317 40.93 14.98 -16.08
C ALA A 317 41.17 16.48 -16.06
N GLU A 318 40.99 17.15 -17.20
CA GLU A 318 41.12 18.60 -17.34
C GLU A 318 39.99 19.33 -16.61
N ALA A 319 38.76 18.79 -16.62
CA ALA A 319 37.65 19.30 -15.82
C ALA A 319 37.86 19.11 -14.31
N LEU A 320 38.55 18.05 -13.87
CA LEU A 320 38.89 17.81 -12.47
C LEU A 320 40.02 18.71 -11.96
N GLU A 321 41.03 19.01 -12.79
CA GLU A 321 42.08 19.98 -12.46
C GLU A 321 41.52 21.40 -12.36
N LEU A 322 40.68 21.82 -13.32
CA LEU A 322 40.00 23.12 -13.28
C LEU A 322 39.07 23.27 -12.07
N ALA A 323 38.41 22.19 -11.63
CA ALA A 323 37.60 22.17 -10.43
C ALA A 323 38.44 22.22 -9.15
N ALA A 324 39.58 21.53 -9.11
CA ALA A 324 40.52 21.53 -7.99
C ALA A 324 41.22 22.89 -7.80
N GLU A 325 41.52 23.58 -8.90
CA GLU A 325 42.16 24.89 -8.87
C GLU A 325 41.19 25.99 -8.43
N ARG A 326 39.91 25.89 -8.82
CA ARG A 326 38.82 26.74 -8.30
C ARG A 326 38.52 26.49 -6.82
N LEU A 327 38.75 25.29 -6.32
CA LEU A 327 38.62 24.96 -4.89
C LEU A 327 39.76 25.55 -4.04
N ARG A 328 40.97 25.73 -4.60
CA ARG A 328 42.09 26.40 -3.92
C ARG A 328 41.91 27.91 -3.78
N GLN A 329 41.12 28.54 -4.65
CA GLN A 329 40.88 29.99 -4.64
C GLN A 329 39.62 30.42 -3.87
N ALA A 330 38.85 29.47 -3.32
CA ALA A 330 37.61 29.78 -2.60
C ALA A 330 37.90 30.26 -1.15
N PRO A 331 37.27 31.36 -0.68
CA PRO A 331 37.55 31.94 0.63
C PRO A 331 37.09 31.03 1.79
N GLU A 332 37.83 31.05 2.90
CA GLU A 332 37.78 30.08 4.02
C GLU A 332 36.38 29.83 4.63
N ARG A 333 35.41 30.74 4.45
CA ARG A 333 34.04 30.55 4.95
C ARG A 333 33.30 29.36 4.30
N GLN A 334 33.62 29.00 3.06
CA GLN A 334 32.98 27.88 2.36
C GLN A 334 33.55 26.50 2.74
N GLN A 335 34.82 26.45 3.13
CA GLN A 335 35.47 25.20 3.58
C GLN A 335 34.97 24.75 4.96
N ALA A 336 34.62 25.70 5.84
CA ALA A 336 34.07 25.42 7.16
C ALA A 336 32.63 24.85 7.10
N PHE A 337 31.82 25.27 6.11
CA PHE A 337 30.45 24.78 5.93
C PHE A 337 30.43 23.32 5.43
N MET A 338 31.34 22.97 4.52
CA MET A 338 31.43 21.61 3.95
C MET A 338 32.00 20.58 4.93
N ARG A 339 32.91 20.95 5.84
CA ARG A 339 33.40 20.01 6.87
C ARG A 339 32.32 19.58 7.88
N ARG A 340 31.30 20.41 8.12
CA ARG A 340 30.21 20.10 9.05
C ARG A 340 29.17 19.12 8.48
N HIS A 341 29.13 18.91 7.17
CA HIS A 341 28.14 18.05 6.53
C HIS A 341 28.68 16.69 6.07
N LEU A 342 29.98 16.44 6.29
CA LEU A 342 30.66 15.19 5.89
C LEU A 342 31.28 14.44 7.08
N SER A 343 30.94 14.80 8.32
CA SER A 343 31.31 14.07 9.55
C SER A 343 30.12 13.32 10.13
#